data_AF-A0A9D0YKM0-F1
#
_entry.id   AF-A0A9D0YKM0-F1
#
_cell.length_a   1.000
_cell.length_b   1.000
_cell.length_c   1.000
_cell.angle_alpha   90.00
_cell.angle_beta   90.00
_cell.angle_gamma   90.00
#
_symmetry.space_group_name_H-M   'P 1'
#
loop_
_entity.id
_entity.type
_entity.pdbx_description
1 polymer ?
#
loop_
_entity_poly.entity_id
_entity_poly.type
_entity_poly.pdbx_seq_one_letter_code
_entity_poly.pdbx_strand_id
1 'polypeptide(L)' 'MEFAEWEKFNLVTKEHFYHLGGVENNRNSMLEALILNYEAPTIANKIVKTQPTLFDYETNINIINY' A
#
# COMPACT_ATOMS: atom_id res chain seq x y z
N MET A 1 24.51 -14.70 -4.78
CA MET A 1 25.12 -13.95 -5.89
C MET A 1 23.96 -13.52 -6.78
N GLU A 2 23.64 -12.21 -6.83
CA GLU A 2 22.73 -11.48 -7.78
C GLU A 2 21.86 -10.33 -7.18
N PHE A 3 21.87 -10.08 -5.86
CA PHE A 3 21.11 -8.96 -5.30
C PHE A 3 21.90 -7.65 -5.12
N ALA A 4 23.24 -7.71 -5.18
CA ALA A 4 24.12 -6.57 -4.91
C ALA A 4 23.96 -5.42 -5.91
N GLU A 5 23.63 -5.71 -7.17
CA GLU A 5 23.40 -4.69 -8.19
C GLU A 5 22.20 -3.78 -7.89
N TRP A 6 21.22 -4.26 -7.12
CA TRP A 6 19.96 -3.55 -6.84
C TRP A 6 20.04 -2.62 -5.65
N GLU A 7 21.05 -2.75 -4.79
CA GLU A 7 21.26 -1.90 -3.60
C GLU A 7 21.49 -0.43 -3.96
N LYS A 8 21.82 -0.13 -5.21
CA LYS A 8 22.05 1.23 -5.73
C LYS A 8 20.75 1.98 -6.07
N PHE A 9 19.61 1.29 -6.06
CA PHE A 9 18.31 1.83 -6.43
C PHE A 9 17.41 1.95 -5.21
N ASN A 10 16.44 2.87 -5.27
CA ASN A 10 15.44 2.97 -4.23
C ASN A 10 14.38 1.90 -4.43
N LEU A 11 14.18 1.06 -3.41
CA LEU A 11 13.22 -0.03 -3.40
C LEU A 11 12.02 0.34 -2.52
N VAL A 12 10.83 0.33 -3.10
CA VAL A 12 9.57 0.49 -2.36
C VAL A 12 8.78 -0.80 -2.48
N THR A 13 8.51 -1.44 -1.34
CA THR A 13 7.72 -2.68 -1.29
C THR A 13 6.32 -2.43 -0.76
N LYS A 14 5.35 -3.20 -1.25
CA LYS A 14 3.97 -3.12 -0.78
C LYS A 14 3.29 -4.48 -0.84
N GLU A 15 2.60 -4.81 0.25
CA GLU A 15 1.75 -6.00 0.30
C GLU A 15 0.42 -5.74 -0.42
N HIS A 16 0.09 -6.59 -1.37
CA HIS A 16 -1.18 -6.55 -2.10
C HIS A 16 -1.89 -7.90 -2.03
N PHE A 17 -3.22 -7.87 -2.07
CA PHE A 17 -4.06 -9.05 -2.24
C PHE A 17 -4.70 -9.01 -3.63
N TYR A 18 -4.30 -9.93 -4.50
CA TYR A 18 -4.98 -10.09 -5.79
C TYR A 18 -6.27 -10.88 -5.61
N HIS A 19 -7.34 -10.33 -6.14
CA HIS A 19 -8.64 -10.96 -6.24
C HIS A 19 -8.87 -11.35 -7.70
N LEU A 20 -8.08 -12.30 -8.21
CA LEU A 20 -8.27 -12.79 -9.58
C LEU A 20 -9.38 -13.84 -9.60
N GLY A 21 -10.56 -13.44 -10.08
CA GLY A 21 -11.73 -14.31 -10.23
C GLY A 21 -12.55 -14.51 -8.95
N GLY A 22 -13.71 -15.16 -9.07
CA GLY A 22 -14.69 -15.31 -7.99
C GLY A 22 -14.41 -16.42 -6.97
N VAL A 23 -13.28 -17.12 -7.07
CA VAL A 23 -12.95 -18.26 -6.19
C VAL A 23 -12.01 -17.80 -5.07
N GLU A 24 -12.44 -17.99 -3.82
CA GLU A 24 -11.75 -17.51 -2.62
C GLU A 24 -10.33 -18.08 -2.46
N ASN A 25 -10.10 -19.34 -2.85
CA ASN A 25 -8.79 -19.98 -2.80
C ASN A 25 -7.73 -19.32 -3.71
N ASN A 26 -8.14 -18.46 -4.64
CA ASN A 26 -7.22 -17.73 -5.50
C ASN A 26 -6.73 -16.41 -4.88
N ARG A 27 -7.16 -16.10 -3.64
CA ARG A 27 -6.71 -14.94 -2.86
C ARG A 27 -5.39 -15.26 -2.16
N ASN A 28 -4.30 -15.11 -2.89
CA ASN A 28 -2.96 -15.24 -2.33
C ASN A 28 -2.39 -13.86 -2.00
N SER A 29 -1.70 -13.76 -0.85
CA SER A 29 -0.92 -12.57 -0.52
C SER A 29 0.28 -12.48 -1.46
N MET A 30 0.53 -11.29 -2.00
CA MET A 30 1.67 -11.02 -2.87
C MET A 30 2.42 -9.79 -2.37
N LEU A 31 3.74 -9.84 -2.50
CA LEU A 31 4.61 -8.71 -2.22
C LEU A 31 5.06 -8.11 -3.56
N GLU A 32 4.70 -6.86 -3.79
CA GLU A 32 5.15 -6.09 -4.95
C GLU A 32 6.32 -5.19 -4.59
N ALA A 33 7.21 -4.96 -5.56
CA ALA A 33 8.37 -4.09 -5.42
C ALA A 33 8.45 -3.12 -6.60
N LEU A 34 8.60 -1.83 -6.29
CA LEU A 34 8.89 -0.77 -7.24
C LEU A 34 10.36 -0.36 -7.08
N ILE A 35 11.12 -0.43 -8.18
CA ILE A 35 12.54 -0.09 -8.23
C ILE A 35 12.69 1.26 -8.94
N LEU A 36 13.35 2.22 -8.29
CA LEU A 36 13.44 3.60 -8.74
C LEU A 36 14.89 4.02 -8.89
N ASN A 37 15.23 4.66 -10.01
CA ASN A 37 16.53 5.28 -10.26
C ASN A 37 16.61 6.74 -9.80
N TYR A 38 15.63 7.18 -9.01
CA TYR A 38 15.53 8.49 -8.36
C TYR A 38 14.94 8.32 -6.97
N GLU A 39 15.00 9.35 -6.14
CA GLU A 39 14.46 9.32 -4.77
C GLU A 39 12.97 8.97 -4.74
N ALA A 40 12.59 8.04 -3.86
CA ALA A 40 11.18 7.67 -3.73
C ALA A 40 10.35 8.88 -3.28
N PRO A 41 9.18 9.13 -3.90
CA PRO A 41 8.34 10.26 -3.52
C PRO A 41 7.87 10.09 -2.08
N THR A 42 8.01 11.15 -1.29
CA THR A 42 7.41 11.21 0.03
C THR A 42 5.90 11.29 -0.13
N ILE A 43 5.18 10.28 0.36
CA ILE A 43 3.72 10.33 0.40
C ILE A 43 3.38 11.34 1.50
N ALA A 44 3.18 12.60 1.13
CA ALA A 44 2.59 13.58 2.04
C ALA A 44 1.26 13.02 2.55
N ASN A 45 0.98 13.21 3.84
CA ASN A 45 -0.32 12.86 4.43
C ASN A 45 -1.43 13.53 3.63
N LYS A 46 -2.02 12.79 2.69
CA LYS A 46 -3.20 13.26 1.97
C LYS A 46 -4.35 13.18 2.95
N ILE A 47 -5.14 14.25 3.03
CA ILE A 47 -6.47 14.16 3.62
C ILE A 47 -7.25 13.21 2.71
N VAL A 48 -7.31 11.94 3.09
CA VAL A 48 -8.08 10.93 2.38
C VAL A 48 -9.54 11.22 2.70
N LYS A 49 -10.27 11.78 1.73
CA LYS A 49 -11.74 11.79 1.80
C LYS A 49 -12.19 10.34 1.61
N THR A 50 -12.45 9.66 2.71
CA THR A 50 -13.04 8.32 2.66
C THR A 50 -14.49 8.45 2.26
N GLN A 51 -14.94 7.61 1.33
CA GLN A 51 -16.37 7.48 1.09
C GLN A 51 -16.98 6.84 2.35
N PRO A 52 -17.95 7.47 3.01
CA PRO A 52 -18.60 6.86 4.16
C PRO A 52 -19.30 5.57 3.71
N THR A 53 -19.19 4.53 4.52
CA THR A 53 -19.96 3.31 4.32
C THR A 53 -21.43 3.57 4.63
N LEU A 54 -22.29 2.65 4.19
CA LEU A 54 -23.73 2.70 4.46
C LEU A 54 -24.05 2.72 5.97
N PHE A 55 -23.10 2.30 6.81
CA PHE A 55 -23.26 2.20 8.26
C PHE A 55 -22.45 3.25 9.03
N ASP A 56 -21.79 4.19 8.34
CA ASP A 56 -21.04 5.24 9.02
C ASP A 56 -22.04 6.26 9.60
N TYR A 57 -22.23 6.21 10.92
CA TYR A 57 -22.82 7.30 11.67
C TYR A 57 -21.71 8.27 12.07
N GLU A 58 -22.01 9.58 12.12
CA GLU A 58 -21.03 10.62 12.45
C GLU A 58 -20.43 10.38 13.85
N THR A 59 -19.28 9.72 13.91
CA THR A 59 -18.45 9.68 15.12
C THR A 59 -17.39 10.76 15.00
N ASN A 60 -17.51 11.81 15.81
CA ASN A 60 -16.43 12.78 16.03
C ASN A 60 -15.23 12.07 16.70
N ILE A 61 -14.33 11.50 15.90
CA ILE A 61 -13.10 10.88 16.40
C ILE A 61 -11.90 11.72 15.92
N ASN A 62 -11.30 12.44 16.86
CA ASN A 62 -9.97 13.04 16.66
C ASN A 62 -8.94 11.91 16.65
N ILE A 63 -8.51 11.50 15.46
CA ILE A 63 -7.42 10.52 15.34
C ILE A 63 -6.10 11.26 15.55
N ILE A 64 -5.51 11.09 16.74
CA ILE A 64 -4.11 11.42 17.01
C ILE A 64 -3.29 10.21 16.59
N ASN A 65 -2.49 10.34 15.53
CA ASN A 65 -1.55 9.30 15.12
C ASN A 65 -0.29 9.37 16.01
N TYR A 66 0.09 8.23 16.60
CA TYR A 66 1.38 8.03 17.31
C TYR A 66 2.50 7.71 16.31
#